data_AF-A0A4Q3WJC6-F1
#
_entry.id   AF-A0A4Q3WJC6-F1
#
_cell.length_a   1.000
_cell.length_b   1.000
_cell.length_c   1.000
_cell.angle_alpha   90.00
_cell.angle_beta   90.00
_cell.angle_gamma   90.00
#
_symmetry.space_group_name_H-M   'P 1'
#
loop_
_entity.id
_entity.type
_entity.pdbx_description
1 polymer ?
#
loop_
_entity_poly.entity_id
_entity_poly.type
_entity_poly.pdbx_seq_one_letter_code
_entity_poly.pdbx_strand_id
1 'polypeptide(L)'
;MGQLSGWLRIVVVAVLVMATLYALPNVLTQEQRAKLPGFLPDTAMNLGLDLQGGAHLVMEVDMNDVMVRANENLEDRVRQFARDSKIGYVNLRMTNAGVELVLRDPNQAEALRTGLAGDGVTVTVGADGETMLAYSETALNDMRKRALGQTLQVLRSRVDQFGVAEPVIQQQGDRRVIVELPGVQDVERAKAAIGKTAQLTFHMVDENADSTSAVVPAGRLRLNETLGQGVNAREVPITMMRRPSLTGEMLTHAAASFDQHGAP
;
A
#
# COMPACT_ATOMS: atom_id res chain seq x y z
N MET A 1 -52.70 38.32 -23.45
CA MET A 1 -51.31 38.20 -22.94
C MET A 1 -51.17 39.11 -21.74
N GLY A 2 -51.23 38.54 -20.52
CA GLY A 2 -51.21 39.32 -19.28
C GLY A 2 -49.89 40.04 -19.09
N GLN A 3 -49.94 41.36 -18.89
CA GLN A 3 -48.74 42.14 -18.61
C GLN A 3 -48.24 41.82 -17.19
N LEU A 4 -47.00 41.33 -17.09
CA LEU A 4 -46.32 41.14 -15.81
C LEU A 4 -46.28 42.46 -15.04
N SER A 5 -46.60 42.42 -13.74
CA SER A 5 -46.56 43.57 -12.83
C SER A 5 -45.15 44.19 -12.78
N GLY A 6 -45.04 45.53 -12.65
CA GLY A 6 -43.78 46.26 -12.72
C GLY A 6 -42.73 45.80 -11.68
N TRP A 7 -43.16 45.51 -10.45
CA TRP A 7 -42.27 44.99 -9.40
C TRP A 7 -41.79 43.56 -9.72
N LEU A 8 -42.65 42.74 -10.33
CA LEU A 8 -42.32 41.37 -10.72
C LEU A 8 -41.26 41.37 -11.83
N ARG A 9 -41.31 42.34 -12.76
CA ARG A 9 -40.25 42.52 -13.78
C ARG A 9 -38.90 42.84 -13.14
N ILE A 10 -38.88 43.69 -12.11
CA ILE A 10 -37.65 44.03 -11.38
C ILE A 10 -37.08 42.79 -10.68
N VAL A 11 -37.93 41.99 -10.03
CA VAL A 11 -37.50 40.75 -9.37
C VAL A 11 -36.97 39.73 -10.38
N VAL A 12 -37.65 39.53 -11.51
CA VAL A 12 -37.20 38.60 -12.56
C VAL A 12 -35.86 39.01 -13.14
N VAL A 13 -35.66 40.32 -13.40
CA VAL A 13 -34.38 40.84 -13.88
C VAL A 13 -33.30 40.67 -12.83
N ALA A 14 -33.59 40.94 -11.54
CA ALA A 14 -32.62 40.75 -10.47
C ALA A 14 -32.17 39.29 -10.33
N VAL A 15 -33.10 38.33 -10.43
CA VAL A 15 -32.80 36.89 -10.38
C VAL A 15 -32.00 36.45 -11.61
N LEU A 16 -32.33 36.95 -12.81
CA LEU A 16 -31.55 36.65 -14.02
C LEU A 16 -30.13 37.19 -13.95
N VAL A 17 -29.96 38.42 -13.45
CA VAL A 17 -28.64 39.02 -13.25
C VAL A 17 -27.84 38.21 -12.23
N MET A 18 -28.46 37.84 -11.10
CA MET A 18 -27.80 37.03 -10.07
C MET A 18 -27.43 35.64 -10.61
N ALA A 19 -28.32 34.95 -11.34
CA ALA A 19 -28.03 33.67 -11.96
C ALA A 19 -26.88 33.75 -12.98
N THR A 20 -26.84 34.82 -13.78
CA THR A 20 -25.76 35.07 -14.75
C THR A 20 -24.42 35.32 -14.04
N LEU A 21 -24.42 36.11 -12.96
CA LEU A 21 -23.23 36.39 -12.15
C LEU A 21 -22.70 35.14 -11.46
N TYR A 22 -23.57 34.23 -11.01
CA TYR A 22 -23.18 32.95 -10.41
C TYR A 22 -22.70 31.92 -11.45
N ALA A 23 -23.16 31.99 -12.70
CA ALA A 23 -22.72 31.11 -13.78
C ALA A 23 -21.43 31.57 -14.47
N LEU A 24 -21.10 32.87 -14.39
CA LEU A 24 -19.92 33.50 -14.98
C LEU A 24 -18.60 32.75 -14.71
N PRO A 25 -18.30 32.28 -13.47
CA PRO A 25 -17.04 31.62 -13.14
C PRO A 25 -16.84 30.29 -13.86
N ASN A 26 -17.91 29.66 -14.35
CA ASN A 26 -17.84 28.37 -15.05
C ASN A 26 -17.37 28.51 -16.51
N VAL A 27 -17.51 29.70 -17.10
CA VAL A 27 -17.11 30.00 -18.49
C VAL A 27 -15.72 30.64 -18.54
N LEU A 28 -15.24 31.17 -17.41
CA LEU A 28 -13.99 31.92 -17.31
C LEU A 28 -12.78 31.00 -17.05
N THR A 29 -11.69 31.25 -17.77
CA THR A 29 -10.40 30.57 -17.59
C THR A 29 -9.74 30.94 -16.24
N GLN A 30 -8.78 30.13 -15.77
CA GLN A 30 -8.15 30.27 -14.44
C GLN A 30 -7.50 31.66 -14.23
N GLU A 31 -6.91 32.24 -15.29
CA GLU A 31 -6.31 33.59 -15.24
C GLU A 31 -7.34 34.73 -15.22
N GLN A 32 -8.51 34.53 -15.84
CA GLN A 32 -9.59 35.53 -15.85
C GLN A 32 -10.37 35.51 -14.53
N ARG A 33 -10.48 34.34 -13.89
CA ARG A 33 -11.09 34.18 -12.56
C ARG A 33 -10.30 34.91 -11.47
N ALA A 34 -8.97 34.91 -11.54
CA ALA A 34 -8.10 35.61 -10.59
C ALA A 34 -8.25 37.15 -10.61
N LYS A 35 -8.88 37.71 -11.64
CA LYS A 35 -9.13 39.15 -11.79
C LYS A 35 -10.57 39.56 -11.42
N LEU A 36 -11.39 38.60 -10.96
CA LEU A 36 -12.76 38.91 -10.54
C LEU A 36 -12.76 39.67 -9.20
N PRO A 37 -13.62 40.69 -9.04
CA PRO A 37 -13.78 41.38 -7.76
C PRO A 37 -14.34 40.43 -6.69
N GLY A 38 -13.87 40.56 -5.45
CA GLY A 38 -14.10 39.58 -4.35
C GLY A 38 -15.53 39.39 -3.86
N PHE A 39 -16.54 39.97 -4.53
CA PHE A 39 -17.95 39.68 -4.29
C PHE A 39 -18.51 38.58 -5.21
N LEU A 40 -17.74 38.12 -6.22
CA LEU A 40 -18.13 37.04 -7.12
C LEU A 40 -17.54 35.71 -6.65
N PRO A 41 -18.29 34.59 -6.80
CA PRO A 41 -17.76 33.26 -6.54
C PRO A 41 -16.58 32.98 -7.48
N ASP A 42 -15.45 32.53 -6.92
CA ASP A 42 -14.20 32.21 -7.62
C ASP A 42 -14.09 30.72 -7.96
N THR A 43 -14.94 29.89 -7.34
CA THR A 43 -14.93 28.44 -7.47
C THR A 43 -15.69 28.00 -8.72
N ALA A 44 -14.99 27.45 -9.72
CA ALA A 44 -15.63 26.75 -10.82
C ALA A 44 -16.18 25.40 -10.33
N MET A 45 -17.23 24.88 -10.99
CA MET A 45 -17.75 23.55 -10.66
C MET A 45 -16.68 22.48 -10.93
N ASN A 46 -16.56 21.51 -10.02
CA ASN A 46 -15.71 20.34 -10.22
C ASN A 46 -16.26 19.54 -11.41
N LEU A 47 -15.50 19.52 -12.50
CA LEU A 47 -15.82 18.71 -13.67
C LEU A 47 -15.39 17.28 -13.35
N GLY A 48 -16.33 16.33 -13.40
CA GLY A 48 -16.01 14.92 -13.25
C GLY A 48 -15.12 14.40 -14.38
N LEU A 49 -14.64 13.16 -14.23
CA LEU A 49 -13.77 12.48 -15.18
C LEU A 49 -14.24 12.56 -16.64
N ASP A 50 -15.55 12.45 -16.87
CA ASP A 50 -16.15 12.44 -18.21
C ASP A 50 -16.03 13.80 -18.92
N LEU A 51 -15.91 14.90 -18.16
CA LEU A 51 -15.84 16.26 -18.69
C LEU A 51 -14.42 16.83 -18.69
N GLN A 52 -13.54 16.39 -17.79
CA GLN A 52 -12.14 16.82 -17.69
C GLN A 52 -11.14 15.85 -18.36
N GLY A 53 -11.57 14.63 -18.67
CA GLY A 53 -10.67 13.54 -19.05
C GLY A 53 -9.83 13.04 -17.85
N GLY A 54 -9.22 11.87 -17.99
CA GLY A 54 -8.34 11.29 -16.95
C GLY A 54 -8.31 9.77 -16.94
N ALA A 55 -8.07 9.19 -15.76
CA ALA A 55 -8.03 7.74 -15.57
C ALA A 55 -9.05 7.27 -14.51
N HIS A 56 -9.74 6.17 -14.79
CA HIS A 56 -10.51 5.39 -13.82
C HIS A 56 -9.93 3.97 -13.74
N LEU A 57 -9.34 3.65 -12.60
CA LEU A 57 -8.64 2.39 -12.35
C LEU A 57 -9.38 1.60 -11.28
N VAL A 58 -9.64 0.33 -11.56
CA VAL A 58 -10.14 -0.63 -10.57
C VAL A 58 -9.02 -1.62 -10.29
N MET A 59 -8.59 -1.66 -9.04
CA MET A 59 -7.50 -2.53 -8.59
C MET A 59 -8.01 -3.51 -7.55
N GLU A 60 -7.47 -4.74 -7.58
CA GLU A 60 -7.74 -5.75 -6.56
C GLU A 60 -6.49 -5.96 -5.69
N VAL A 61 -6.69 -6.04 -4.39
CA VAL A 61 -5.64 -6.37 -3.43
C VAL A 61 -5.44 -7.88 -3.41
N ASP A 62 -4.20 -8.32 -3.63
CA ASP A 62 -3.85 -9.74 -3.55
C ASP A 62 -3.83 -10.22 -2.10
N MET A 63 -4.98 -10.66 -1.62
CA MET A 63 -5.12 -11.23 -0.29
C MET A 63 -4.36 -12.55 -0.12
N ASN A 64 -4.01 -13.25 -1.21
CA ASN A 64 -3.30 -14.52 -1.10
C ASN A 64 -1.85 -14.26 -0.65
N ASP A 65 -1.17 -13.27 -1.21
CA ASP A 65 0.17 -12.86 -0.78
C ASP A 65 0.17 -12.43 0.70
N VAL A 66 -0.85 -11.68 1.12
CA VAL A 66 -1.01 -11.30 2.53
C VAL A 66 -1.12 -12.53 3.43
N MET A 67 -1.86 -13.57 3.02
CA MET A 67 -2.00 -14.81 3.79
C MET A 67 -0.73 -15.64 3.80
N VAL A 68 -0.03 -15.74 2.68
CA VAL A 68 1.27 -16.43 2.61
C VAL A 68 2.25 -15.78 3.59
N ARG A 69 2.42 -14.46 3.53
CA ARG A 69 3.30 -13.72 4.46
C ARG A 69 2.84 -13.84 5.91
N ALA A 70 1.53 -13.81 6.17
CA ALA A 70 0.99 -14.00 7.51
C ALA A 70 1.32 -15.38 8.07
N ASN A 71 1.27 -16.43 7.25
CA ASN A 71 1.61 -17.80 7.64
C ASN A 71 3.12 -18.00 7.78
N GLU A 72 3.95 -17.41 6.92
CA GLU A 72 5.41 -17.40 7.08
C GLU A 72 5.83 -16.73 8.40
N ASN A 73 5.25 -15.55 8.68
CA ASN A 73 5.49 -14.85 9.93
C ASN A 73 4.99 -15.64 11.14
N LEU A 74 3.85 -16.35 11.02
CA LEU A 74 3.36 -17.23 12.07
C LEU A 74 4.33 -18.39 12.31
N GLU A 75 4.84 -19.03 11.26
CA GLU A 75 5.80 -20.13 11.37
C GLU A 75 7.07 -19.67 12.12
N ASP A 76 7.61 -18.51 11.76
CA ASP A 76 8.77 -17.93 12.43
C ASP A 76 8.49 -17.59 13.90
N ARG A 77 7.32 -17.04 14.21
CA ARG A 77 6.90 -16.77 15.60
C ARG A 77 6.74 -18.04 16.41
N VAL A 78 6.06 -19.06 15.87
CA VAL A 78 5.90 -20.37 16.50
C VAL A 78 7.26 -20.99 16.78
N ARG A 79 8.17 -20.94 15.79
CA ARG A 79 9.53 -21.45 15.92
C ARG A 79 10.31 -20.74 17.03
N GLN A 80 10.21 -19.41 17.09
CA GLN A 80 10.88 -18.61 18.12
C GLN A 80 10.31 -18.92 19.51
N PHE A 81 8.99 -18.88 19.65
CA PHE A 81 8.31 -19.15 20.92
C PHE A 81 8.58 -20.56 21.43
N ALA A 82 8.57 -21.56 20.55
CA ALA A 82 8.88 -22.93 20.92
C ALA A 82 10.34 -23.09 21.40
N ARG A 83 11.30 -22.38 20.80
CA ARG A 83 12.69 -22.35 21.28
C ARG A 83 12.80 -21.71 22.66
N ASP A 84 12.21 -20.53 22.84
CA ASP A 84 12.31 -19.76 24.09
C ASP A 84 11.63 -20.50 25.26
N SER A 85 10.50 -21.14 24.99
CA SER A 85 9.75 -21.95 25.96
C SER A 85 10.25 -23.40 26.09
N LYS A 86 11.33 -23.77 25.37
CA LYS A 86 11.92 -25.12 25.32
C LYS A 86 10.92 -26.23 24.94
N ILE A 87 9.96 -25.91 24.08
CA ILE A 87 8.95 -26.83 23.57
C ILE A 87 9.54 -27.66 22.43
N GLY A 88 9.54 -28.98 22.59
CA GLY A 88 10.00 -29.91 21.56
C GLY A 88 8.94 -30.15 20.50
N TYR A 89 9.25 -29.85 19.25
CA TYR A 89 8.38 -30.13 18.09
C TYR A 89 9.12 -30.87 16.98
N VAL A 90 8.35 -31.50 16.09
CA VAL A 90 8.81 -32.21 14.89
C VAL A 90 7.98 -31.72 13.70
N ASN A 91 8.59 -31.69 12.50
CA ASN A 91 7.90 -31.38 11.24
C ASN A 91 7.11 -30.06 11.23
N LEU A 92 7.71 -28.96 11.71
CA LEU A 92 7.13 -27.63 11.53
C LEU A 92 7.06 -27.30 10.04
N ARG A 93 5.84 -27.13 9.53
CA ARG A 93 5.57 -26.83 8.13
C ARG A 93 4.50 -25.76 7.97
N MET A 94 4.71 -24.86 7.02
CA MET A 94 3.66 -23.95 6.57
C MET A 94 2.72 -24.66 5.60
N THR A 95 1.43 -24.36 5.72
CA THR A 95 0.36 -24.80 4.81
C THR A 95 -0.45 -23.57 4.37
N ASN A 96 -1.38 -23.76 3.42
CA ASN A 96 -2.28 -22.68 2.99
C ASN A 96 -3.22 -22.21 4.10
N ALA A 97 -3.57 -23.11 5.04
CA ALA A 97 -4.51 -22.83 6.12
C ALA A 97 -3.84 -22.29 7.39
N GLY A 98 -2.51 -22.36 7.49
CA GLY A 98 -1.76 -21.98 8.68
C GLY A 98 -0.47 -22.76 8.83
N VAL A 99 -0.11 -23.10 10.06
CA VAL A 99 1.15 -23.77 10.41
C VAL A 99 0.85 -25.06 11.14
N GLU A 100 1.47 -26.15 10.70
CA GLU A 100 1.31 -27.47 11.29
C GLU A 100 2.62 -27.95 11.89
N LEU A 101 2.54 -28.59 13.05
CA LEU A 101 3.67 -29.19 13.74
C LEU A 101 3.21 -30.39 14.56
N VAL A 102 4.13 -31.30 14.88
CA VAL A 102 3.87 -32.40 15.82
C VAL A 102 4.59 -32.10 17.13
N LEU A 103 3.83 -31.96 18.22
CA LEU A 103 4.40 -31.76 19.56
C LEU A 103 4.94 -33.08 20.09
N ARG A 104 6.12 -33.04 20.71
CA ARG A 104 6.67 -34.21 21.42
C ARG A 104 5.93 -34.50 22.72
N ASP A 105 5.43 -33.45 23.38
CA ASP A 105 4.63 -33.54 24.60
C ASP A 105 3.30 -32.81 24.37
N PRO A 106 2.17 -33.53 24.27
CA PRO A 106 0.85 -32.94 24.06
C PRO A 106 0.44 -31.95 25.16
N ASN A 107 0.98 -32.07 26.39
CA ASN A 107 0.64 -31.17 27.50
C ASN A 107 1.16 -29.74 27.30
N GLN A 108 2.13 -29.54 26.40
CA GLN A 108 2.72 -28.23 26.12
C GLN A 108 1.90 -27.41 25.12
N ALA A 109 0.84 -27.98 24.54
CA ALA A 109 -0.03 -27.28 23.60
C ALA A 109 -0.75 -26.07 24.22
N GLU A 110 -1.09 -26.13 25.52
CA GLU A 110 -1.73 -24.99 26.20
C GLU A 110 -0.77 -23.80 26.39
N ALA A 111 0.54 -24.06 26.51
CA ALA A 111 1.54 -22.99 26.52
C ALA A 111 1.60 -22.26 25.18
N LEU A 112 1.51 -23.00 24.06
CA LEU A 112 1.41 -22.42 22.72
C LEU A 112 0.09 -21.65 22.54
N ARG A 113 -1.03 -22.24 22.98
CA ARG A 113 -2.34 -21.59 22.91
C ARG A 113 -2.35 -20.27 23.67
N THR A 114 -1.82 -20.25 24.88
CA THR A 114 -1.76 -19.03 25.71
C THR A 114 -0.76 -18.02 25.15
N GLY A 115 0.42 -18.46 24.72
CA GLY A 115 1.48 -17.59 24.21
C GLY A 115 1.14 -16.93 22.88
N LEU A 116 0.32 -17.57 22.05
CA LEU A 116 -0.05 -17.09 20.71
C LEU A 116 -1.50 -16.58 20.62
N ALA A 117 -2.28 -16.65 21.70
CA ALA A 117 -3.67 -16.17 21.75
C ALA A 117 -3.80 -14.68 21.41
N GLY A 118 -2.80 -13.86 21.77
CA GLY A 118 -2.79 -12.42 21.51
C GLY A 118 -2.85 -12.04 20.04
N ASP A 119 -2.43 -12.94 19.14
CA ASP A 119 -2.39 -12.71 17.69
C ASP A 119 -3.70 -13.14 16.99
N GLY A 120 -4.71 -13.58 17.75
CA GLY A 120 -5.92 -14.17 17.19
C GLY A 120 -5.67 -15.50 16.48
N VAL A 121 -4.66 -16.25 16.95
CA VAL A 121 -4.32 -17.58 16.44
C VAL A 121 -5.08 -18.63 17.24
N THR A 122 -5.81 -19.50 16.54
CA THR A 122 -6.43 -20.70 17.09
C THR A 122 -5.45 -21.85 17.00
N VAL A 123 -5.22 -22.50 18.14
CA VAL A 123 -4.44 -23.75 18.22
C VAL A 123 -5.42 -24.91 18.36
N THR A 124 -5.39 -25.85 17.42
CA THR A 124 -6.13 -27.11 17.45
C THR A 124 -5.16 -28.26 17.51
N VAL A 125 -5.32 -29.12 18.53
CA VAL A 125 -4.50 -30.31 18.74
C VAL A 125 -5.34 -31.52 18.33
N GLY A 126 -4.83 -32.30 17.39
CA GLY A 126 -5.39 -33.57 16.94
C GLY A 126 -4.94 -34.74 17.82
N ALA A 127 -5.35 -35.95 17.42
CA ALA A 127 -4.80 -37.18 17.98
C ALA A 127 -3.29 -37.25 17.66
N ASP A 128 -2.50 -37.85 18.54
CA ASP A 128 -1.04 -38.05 18.38
C ASP A 128 -0.15 -36.80 18.48
N GLY A 129 -0.68 -35.67 18.96
CA GLY A 129 0.10 -34.45 19.18
C GLY A 129 0.30 -33.59 17.92
N GLU A 130 -0.36 -33.95 16.82
CA GLU A 130 -0.51 -33.09 15.66
C GLU A 130 -1.18 -31.78 16.08
N THR A 131 -0.53 -30.66 15.82
CA THR A 131 -0.97 -29.34 16.25
C THR A 131 -1.04 -28.44 15.03
N MET A 132 -2.25 -27.95 14.77
CA MET A 132 -2.53 -26.98 13.72
C MET A 132 -2.75 -25.61 14.35
N LEU A 133 -2.02 -24.62 13.86
CA LEU A 133 -2.14 -23.22 14.24
C LEU A 133 -2.66 -22.45 13.03
N ALA A 134 -3.82 -21.84 13.17
CA ALA A 134 -4.45 -21.05 12.11
C ALA A 134 -5.01 -19.76 12.68
N TYR A 135 -5.02 -18.69 11.90
CA TYR A 135 -5.68 -17.45 12.31
C TYR A 135 -7.20 -17.67 12.42
N SER A 136 -7.80 -17.10 13.46
CA SER A 136 -9.26 -17.08 13.60
C SER A 136 -9.90 -16.27 12.47
N GLU A 137 -11.18 -16.52 12.20
CA GLU A 137 -11.91 -15.75 11.19
C GLU A 137 -11.94 -14.25 11.51
N THR A 138 -12.00 -13.89 12.80
CA THR A 138 -11.89 -12.50 13.25
C THR A 138 -10.55 -11.88 12.89
N ALA A 139 -9.44 -12.58 13.18
CA ALA A 139 -8.09 -12.12 12.85
C ALA A 139 -7.87 -12.00 11.33
N LEU A 140 -8.41 -12.95 10.55
CA LEU A 140 -8.37 -12.90 9.09
C LEU A 140 -9.12 -11.68 8.54
N ASN A 141 -10.30 -11.38 9.08
CA ASN A 141 -11.07 -10.18 8.69
C ASN A 141 -10.34 -8.89 9.04
N ASP A 142 -9.73 -8.82 10.23
CA ASP A 142 -8.94 -7.65 10.63
C ASP A 142 -7.66 -7.50 9.80
N MET A 143 -7.02 -8.59 9.41
CA MET A 143 -5.91 -8.56 8.45
C MET A 143 -6.34 -8.04 7.08
N ARG A 144 -7.47 -8.50 6.54
CA ARG A 144 -8.00 -7.98 5.26
C ARG A 144 -8.28 -6.48 5.34
N LYS A 145 -8.93 -6.02 6.41
CA LYS A 145 -9.19 -4.59 6.63
C LYS A 145 -7.91 -3.78 6.74
N ARG A 146 -6.91 -4.26 7.49
CA ARG A 146 -5.60 -3.61 7.62
C ARG A 146 -4.86 -3.54 6.29
N ALA A 147 -4.79 -4.65 5.56
CA ALA A 147 -4.14 -4.71 4.25
C ALA A 147 -4.79 -3.75 3.25
N LEU A 148 -6.11 -3.67 3.25
CA LEU A 148 -6.86 -2.73 2.41
C LEU A 148 -6.62 -1.28 2.82
N GLY A 149 -6.68 -0.97 4.12
CA GLY A 149 -6.37 0.36 4.65
C GLY A 149 -4.95 0.83 4.33
N GLN A 150 -3.96 -0.05 4.49
CA GLN A 150 -2.57 0.21 4.11
C GLN A 150 -2.46 0.45 2.60
N THR A 151 -3.15 -0.36 1.78
CA THR A 151 -3.19 -0.15 0.33
C THR A 151 -3.75 1.22 -0.01
N LEU A 152 -4.88 1.63 0.58
CA LEU A 152 -5.46 2.96 0.37
C LEU A 152 -4.46 4.09 0.71
N GLN A 153 -3.72 3.95 1.82
CA GLN A 153 -2.71 4.93 2.23
C GLN A 153 -1.53 5.02 1.25
N VAL A 154 -1.04 3.88 0.78
CA VAL A 154 0.03 3.81 -0.22
C VAL A 154 -0.43 4.44 -1.54
N LEU A 155 -1.66 4.13 -1.97
CA LEU A 155 -2.23 4.70 -3.19
C LEU A 155 -2.36 6.22 -3.10
N ARG A 156 -2.85 6.78 -1.99
CA ARG A 156 -2.90 8.23 -1.76
C ARG A 156 -1.53 8.87 -1.94
N SER A 157 -0.54 8.34 -1.21
CA SER A 157 0.83 8.86 -1.22
C SER A 157 1.48 8.82 -2.61
N ARG A 158 1.13 7.83 -3.44
CA ARG A 158 1.64 7.73 -4.83
C ARG A 158 0.94 8.68 -5.77
N VAL A 159 -0.36 8.87 -5.60
CA VAL A 159 -1.15 9.75 -6.45
C VAL A 159 -0.78 11.22 -6.22
N ASP A 160 -0.46 11.59 -4.98
CA ASP A 160 0.01 12.95 -4.64
C ASP A 160 1.26 13.36 -5.46
N GLN A 161 2.08 12.39 -5.89
CA GLN A 161 3.28 12.64 -6.70
C GLN A 161 2.97 13.07 -8.15
N PHE A 162 1.75 12.83 -8.63
CA PHE A 162 1.33 13.18 -9.99
C PHE A 162 0.77 14.60 -10.11
N GLY A 163 0.59 15.30 -9.00
CA GLY A 163 0.11 16.69 -9.01
C GLY A 163 -1.32 16.85 -9.55
N VAL A 164 -2.13 15.79 -9.48
CA VAL A 164 -3.57 15.89 -9.76
C VAL A 164 -4.27 16.63 -8.63
N ALA A 165 -5.17 17.55 -8.99
CA ALA A 165 -5.76 18.48 -8.03
C ALA A 165 -6.65 17.77 -6.99
N GLU A 166 -7.38 16.72 -7.38
CA GLU A 166 -8.36 16.06 -6.52
C GLU A 166 -8.52 14.56 -6.87
N PRO A 167 -7.61 13.69 -6.44
CA PRO A 167 -7.75 12.26 -6.68
C PRO A 167 -8.83 11.62 -5.79
N VAL A 168 -9.64 10.73 -6.36
CA VAL A 168 -10.66 9.98 -5.62
C VAL A 168 -10.18 8.55 -5.44
N ILE A 169 -9.93 8.15 -4.19
CA ILE A 169 -9.48 6.80 -3.84
C ILE A 169 -10.45 6.21 -2.84
N GLN A 170 -11.22 5.20 -3.28
CA GLN A 170 -12.29 4.62 -2.50
C GLN A 170 -12.23 3.10 -2.52
N GLN A 171 -12.58 2.49 -1.39
CA GLN A 171 -12.76 1.05 -1.28
C GLN A 171 -14.05 0.63 -1.98
N GLN A 172 -13.98 -0.44 -2.77
CA GLN A 172 -15.13 -1.06 -3.44
C GLN A 172 -15.27 -2.52 -2.98
N GLY A 173 -16.22 -2.78 -2.08
CA GLY A 173 -16.37 -4.10 -1.45
C GLY A 173 -15.15 -4.46 -0.59
N ASP A 174 -14.84 -5.75 -0.48
CA ASP A 174 -13.86 -6.22 0.53
C ASP A 174 -12.41 -6.35 0.02
N ARG A 175 -12.21 -6.26 -1.30
CA ARG A 175 -10.90 -6.54 -1.94
C ARG A 175 -10.51 -5.56 -3.03
N ARG A 176 -11.40 -4.66 -3.45
CA ARG A 176 -11.13 -3.74 -4.58
C ARG A 176 -11.01 -2.31 -4.12
N VAL A 177 -10.23 -1.54 -4.88
CA VAL A 177 -10.04 -0.10 -4.72
C VAL A 177 -10.27 0.57 -6.06
N ILE A 178 -11.13 1.58 -6.07
CA ILE A 178 -11.34 2.48 -7.20
C ILE A 178 -10.40 3.67 -7.01
N VAL A 179 -9.68 4.01 -8.08
CA VAL A 179 -8.82 5.19 -8.15
C VAL A 179 -9.21 6.00 -9.37
N GLU A 180 -9.64 7.24 -9.14
CA GLU A 180 -9.97 8.20 -10.18
C GLU A 180 -8.95 9.34 -10.14
N LEU A 181 -8.40 9.66 -11.31
CA LEU A 181 -7.37 10.67 -11.50
C LEU A 181 -7.86 11.69 -12.55
N PRO A 182 -8.69 12.68 -12.17
CA PRO A 182 -9.14 13.72 -13.07
C PRO A 182 -7.97 14.56 -13.58
N GLY A 183 -7.95 14.87 -14.88
CA GLY A 183 -6.93 15.73 -15.48
C GLY A 183 -5.51 15.14 -15.54
N VAL A 184 -5.33 13.84 -15.30
CA VAL A 184 -4.03 13.18 -15.50
C VAL A 184 -3.66 13.17 -16.99
N GLN A 185 -2.47 13.65 -17.33
CA GLN A 185 -2.03 13.77 -18.72
C GLN A 185 -1.55 12.44 -19.31
N ASP A 186 -0.85 11.62 -18.50
CA ASP A 186 -0.29 10.33 -18.92
C ASP A 186 -0.87 9.20 -18.05
N VAL A 187 -1.93 8.58 -18.58
CA VAL A 187 -2.65 7.49 -17.92
C VAL A 187 -1.79 6.24 -17.76
N GLU A 188 -0.97 5.90 -18.76
CA GLU A 188 -0.13 4.68 -18.71
C GLU A 188 0.99 4.84 -17.70
N ARG A 189 1.61 6.02 -17.60
CA ARG A 189 2.60 6.30 -16.55
C ARG A 189 1.98 6.26 -15.16
N ALA A 190 0.78 6.83 -14.98
CA ALA A 190 0.07 6.78 -13.71
C ALA A 190 -0.27 5.33 -13.33
N LYS A 191 -0.83 4.55 -14.26
CA LYS A 191 -1.12 3.13 -14.09
C LYS A 191 0.13 2.33 -13.73
N ALA A 192 1.26 2.56 -14.40
CA ALA A 192 2.51 1.86 -14.14
C ALA A 192 3.06 2.15 -12.74
N ALA A 193 3.02 3.41 -12.30
CA ALA A 193 3.51 3.80 -10.98
C ALA A 193 2.60 3.34 -9.84
N ILE A 194 1.29 3.36 -10.05
CA ILE A 194 0.31 2.96 -9.05
C ILE A 194 0.21 1.42 -8.96
N GLY A 195 0.24 0.72 -10.10
CA GLY A 195 0.10 -0.73 -10.19
C GLY A 195 1.35 -1.53 -9.79
N LYS A 196 2.54 -0.93 -9.75
CA LYS A 196 3.77 -1.63 -9.37
C LYS A 196 3.87 -1.79 -7.85
N THR A 197 3.90 -3.00 -7.32
CA THR A 197 4.22 -3.24 -5.90
C THR A 197 5.70 -2.91 -5.66
N ALA A 198 5.99 -1.69 -5.22
CA ALA A 198 7.33 -1.29 -4.79
C ALA A 198 7.60 -1.90 -3.41
N GLN A 199 8.17 -3.10 -3.39
CA GLN A 199 8.70 -3.70 -2.17
C GLN A 199 10.16 -3.27 -2.02
N LEU A 200 10.43 -2.55 -0.93
CA LEU A 200 11.79 -2.19 -0.53
C LEU A 200 12.19 -3.07 0.65
N THR A 201 13.30 -3.76 0.53
CA THR A 201 13.90 -4.56 1.61
C THR A 201 15.36 -4.19 1.77
N PHE A 202 15.80 -4.07 3.01
CA PHE A 202 17.18 -3.82 3.37
C PHE A 202 17.78 -5.11 3.90
N HIS A 203 18.89 -5.54 3.33
CA HIS A 203 19.60 -6.76 3.73
C HIS A 203 21.00 -6.40 4.22
N MET A 204 21.43 -7.01 5.33
CA MET A 204 22.82 -6.85 5.77
C MET A 204 23.76 -7.57 4.83
N VAL A 205 24.77 -6.84 4.35
CA VAL A 205 25.89 -7.40 3.58
C VAL A 205 26.78 -8.20 4.52
N ASP A 206 27.24 -9.36 4.05
CA ASP A 206 28.21 -10.18 4.76
C ASP A 206 29.60 -9.97 4.15
N GLU A 207 30.37 -9.08 4.78
CA GLU A 207 31.73 -8.73 4.34
C GLU A 207 32.74 -9.88 4.51
N ASN A 208 32.43 -10.88 5.35
CA ASN A 208 33.32 -12.01 5.61
C ASN A 208 33.04 -13.20 4.67
N ALA A 209 31.93 -13.16 3.93
CA ALA A 209 31.60 -14.20 2.98
C ALA A 209 32.40 -14.01 1.68
N ASP A 210 33.08 -15.07 1.25
CA ASP A 210 33.70 -15.09 -0.08
C ASP A 210 32.59 -15.03 -1.15
N SER A 211 32.36 -13.83 -1.69
CA SER A 211 31.35 -13.58 -2.70
C SER A 211 31.71 -14.17 -4.07
N THR A 212 32.96 -14.59 -4.26
CA THR A 212 33.44 -15.25 -5.49
C THR A 212 33.28 -16.78 -5.46
N SER A 213 33.06 -17.36 -4.28
CA SER A 213 32.83 -18.79 -4.12
C SER A 213 31.53 -19.24 -4.82
N ALA A 214 31.58 -20.40 -5.49
CA ALA A 214 30.44 -20.97 -6.22
C ALA A 214 29.29 -21.40 -5.30
N VAL A 215 29.59 -21.70 -4.03
CA VAL A 215 28.62 -22.19 -3.04
C VAL A 215 28.19 -21.05 -2.11
N VAL A 216 26.91 -20.70 -2.15
CA VAL A 216 26.31 -19.74 -1.21
C VAL A 216 25.93 -20.48 0.08
N PRO A 217 26.43 -20.08 1.26
CA PRO A 217 26.07 -20.72 2.53
C PRO A 217 24.57 -20.61 2.82
N ALA A 218 24.02 -21.58 3.56
CA ALA A 218 22.62 -21.58 3.94
C ALA A 218 22.22 -20.29 4.69
N GLY A 219 21.11 -19.67 4.28
CA GLY A 219 20.63 -18.42 4.87
C GLY A 219 21.24 -17.14 4.27
N ARG A 220 22.10 -17.25 3.25
CA ARG A 220 22.64 -16.11 2.50
C ARG A 220 22.07 -16.05 1.08
N LEU A 221 22.13 -14.87 0.47
CA LEU A 221 21.82 -14.60 -0.93
C LEU A 221 23.05 -13.97 -1.58
N ARG A 222 23.30 -14.30 -2.85
CA ARG A 222 24.30 -13.60 -3.67
C ARG A 222 23.59 -12.77 -4.72
N LEU A 223 23.94 -11.49 -4.80
CA LEU A 223 23.47 -10.56 -5.82
C LEU A 223 24.68 -9.84 -6.42
N ASN A 224 24.52 -9.30 -7.62
CA ASN A 224 25.55 -8.49 -8.25
C ASN A 224 25.25 -7.03 -7.97
N GLU A 225 26.20 -6.33 -7.37
CA GLU A 225 26.18 -4.88 -7.25
C GLU A 225 26.88 -4.28 -8.46
N THR A 226 26.30 -3.22 -9.03
CA THR A 226 26.94 -2.46 -10.10
C THR A 226 27.73 -1.31 -9.46
N LEU A 227 29.06 -1.41 -9.46
CA LEU A 227 29.96 -0.36 -8.99
C LEU A 227 30.35 0.58 -10.14
N GLY A 228 30.18 1.89 -9.93
CA GLY A 228 30.51 2.94 -10.88
C GLY A 228 29.32 3.43 -11.71
N GLN A 229 29.54 4.49 -12.50
CA GLN A 229 28.52 5.06 -13.39
C GLN A 229 29.02 5.05 -14.85
N GLY A 230 28.11 4.80 -15.80
CA GLY A 230 28.41 4.84 -17.23
C GLY A 230 29.27 3.66 -17.72
N VAL A 231 30.22 3.94 -18.62
CA VAL A 231 31.00 2.92 -19.34
C VAL A 231 31.96 2.12 -18.44
N ASN A 232 32.25 2.62 -17.24
CA ASN A 232 33.14 1.98 -16.27
C ASN A 232 32.40 1.14 -15.22
N ALA A 233 31.09 0.93 -15.39
CA ALA A 233 30.29 0.13 -14.48
C ALA A 233 30.78 -1.33 -14.46
N ARG A 234 31.10 -1.84 -13.28
CA ARG A 234 31.53 -3.23 -13.07
C ARG A 234 30.56 -3.93 -12.13
N GLU A 235 30.10 -5.10 -12.54
CA GLU A 235 29.33 -5.98 -11.65
C GLU A 235 30.27 -6.71 -10.69
N VAL A 236 30.09 -6.52 -9.40
CA VAL A 236 30.81 -7.22 -8.33
C VAL A 236 29.81 -8.06 -7.54
N PRO A 237 30.05 -9.36 -7.33
CA PRO A 237 29.17 -10.17 -6.50
C PRO A 237 29.29 -9.72 -5.04
N ILE A 238 28.15 -9.52 -4.40
CA ILE A 238 28.00 -9.29 -2.97
C ILE A 238 27.17 -10.41 -2.36
N THR A 239 27.58 -10.84 -1.17
CA THR A 239 26.82 -11.81 -0.38
C THR A 239 26.11 -11.08 0.74
N MET A 240 24.82 -11.35 0.94
CA MET A 240 24.01 -10.72 1.97
C MET A 240 23.16 -11.75 2.71
N MET A 241 22.64 -11.36 3.87
CA MET A 241 21.69 -12.18 4.59
C MET A 241 20.39 -12.33 3.79
N ARG A 242 19.86 -13.56 3.69
CA ARG A 242 18.61 -13.82 2.96
C ARG A 242 17.41 -13.12 3.58
N ARG A 243 17.40 -12.95 4.90
CA ARG A 243 16.32 -12.26 5.61
C ARG A 243 16.55 -10.75 5.57
N PRO A 244 15.51 -9.96 5.26
CA PRO A 244 15.60 -8.52 5.35
C PRO A 244 15.75 -8.11 6.82
N SER A 245 16.64 -7.16 7.08
CA SER A 245 16.83 -6.52 8.39
C SER A 245 15.84 -5.39 8.61
N LEU A 246 15.47 -4.68 7.53
CA LEU A 246 14.42 -3.65 7.53
C LEU A 246 13.58 -3.78 6.26
N THR A 247 12.34 -3.30 6.32
CA THR A 247 11.42 -3.24 5.18
C THR A 247 10.96 -1.81 4.93
N GLY A 248 10.51 -1.52 3.71
CA GLY A 248 9.99 -0.21 3.34
C GLY A 248 8.78 0.25 4.16
N GLU A 249 8.06 -0.69 4.80
CA GLU A 249 6.96 -0.38 5.72
C GLU A 249 7.42 0.35 6.99
N MET A 250 8.71 0.25 7.32
CA MET A 250 9.32 0.95 8.45
C MET A 250 9.76 2.39 8.10
N LEU A 251 9.62 2.80 6.83
CA LEU A 251 9.97 4.16 6.39
C LEU A 251 8.78 5.11 6.54
N THR A 252 9.01 6.27 7.15
CA THR A 252 8.01 7.32 7.30
C THR A 252 7.98 8.30 6.14
N HIS A 253 9.15 8.60 5.57
CA HIS A 253 9.29 9.54 4.45
C HIS A 253 10.53 9.20 3.60
N ALA A 254 10.46 9.48 2.31
CA ALA A 254 11.59 9.41 1.38
C ALA A 254 11.45 10.54 0.35
N ALA A 255 12.52 11.29 0.14
CA ALA A 255 12.59 12.37 -0.85
C ALA A 255 13.95 12.33 -1.54
N ALA A 256 13.98 12.65 -2.83
CA ALA A 256 15.22 12.92 -3.53
C ALA A 256 15.73 14.30 -3.10
N SER A 257 16.98 14.37 -2.65
CA SER A 257 17.63 15.62 -2.25
C SER A 257 19.06 15.58 -2.72
N PHE A 258 19.57 16.72 -3.16
CA PHE A 258 20.99 16.83 -3.46
C PHE A 258 21.80 16.86 -2.18
N ASP A 259 22.93 16.17 -2.18
CA ASP A 259 23.93 16.32 -1.13
C ASP A 259 24.54 17.73 -1.14
N GLN A 260 25.34 18.04 -0.13
CA GLN A 260 26.06 19.31 0.00
C GLN A 260 27.07 19.58 -1.15
N HIS A 261 27.32 18.59 -2.01
CA HIS A 261 28.20 18.66 -3.17
C HIS A 261 27.43 18.71 -4.50
N GLY A 262 26.09 18.78 -4.47
CA GLY A 262 25.24 18.86 -5.66
C GLY A 262 25.03 17.53 -6.38
N ALA A 263 25.40 16.40 -5.76
CA ALA A 263 25.07 15.08 -6.27
C ALA A 263 23.65 14.67 -5.82
N PRO A 264 22.81 14.11 -6.71
CA PRO A 264 21.45 13.68 -6.39
C PRO A 264 21.40 12.44 -5.49
#